data_AF-D7G1H3-F1
#
_entry.id   AF-D7G1H3-F1
#
_cell.length_a   1.000
_cell.length_b   1.000
_cell.length_c   1.000
_cell.angle_alpha   90.00
_cell.angle_beta   90.00
_cell.angle_gamma   90.00
#
_symmetry.space_group_name_H-M   'P 1'
#
loop_
_entity.id
_entity.type
_entity.pdbx_description
1 polymer ?
#
loop_
_entity_poly.entity_id
_entity_poly.type
_entity_poly.pdbx_seq_one_letter_code
_entity_poly.pdbx_strand_id
1 'polypeptide(L)'
;MSHAQMLSLYRHIIRNARVYPSKSRDRVLKEIRLEFRKNATESDPVKVDEQRQLAMKGLQQLMVYTKMDTSGLDMSVTLEQNPLGGPTQQ
;
A
#
# COMPACT_ATOMS: atom_id res chain seq x y z
N MET A 1 -5.90 17.58 -4.94
CA MET A 1 -6.13 16.36 -5.77
C MET A 1 -7.60 16.34 -6.15
N SER A 2 -7.97 16.01 -7.39
CA SER A 2 -9.38 15.86 -7.78
C SER A 2 -9.92 14.48 -7.45
N HIS A 3 -11.25 14.33 -7.37
CA HIS A 3 -11.92 13.03 -7.15
C HIS A 3 -11.47 11.96 -8.16
N ALA A 4 -11.30 12.35 -9.43
CA ALA A 4 -10.80 11.45 -10.49
C ALA A 4 -9.38 10.93 -10.22
N GLN A 5 -8.49 11.78 -9.69
CA GLN A 5 -7.13 11.39 -9.33
C GLN A 5 -7.13 10.40 -8.15
N MET A 6 -8.00 10.58 -7.16
CA MET A 6 -8.15 9.64 -6.04
C MET A 6 -8.63 8.26 -6.51
N LEU A 7 -9.62 8.21 -7.42
CA LEU A 7 -10.09 6.95 -8.01
C LEU A 7 -9.00 6.27 -8.83
N SER A 8 -8.17 7.03 -9.55
CA SER A 8 -7.01 6.50 -10.27
C SER A 8 -5.98 5.86 -9.32
N LEU A 9 -5.65 6.56 -8.23
CA LEU A 9 -4.75 6.06 -7.18
C LEU A 9 -5.28 4.75 -6.59
N TYR A 10 -6.57 4.70 -6.22
CA TYR A 10 -7.22 3.49 -5.72
C TYR A 10 -7.08 2.31 -6.69
N ARG A 11 -7.38 2.52 -7.99
CA ARG A 11 -7.27 1.47 -9.00
C ARG A 11 -5.83 0.95 -9.14
N HIS A 12 -4.83 1.83 -9.09
CA HIS A 12 -3.43 1.43 -9.13
C HIS A 12 -3.02 0.60 -7.93
N ILE A 13 -3.45 0.98 -6.72
CA ILE A 13 -3.19 0.21 -5.50
C ILE A 13 -3.80 -1.18 -5.61
N ILE A 14 -5.08 -1.29 -5.97
CA ILE A 14 -5.75 -2.58 -6.10
C ILE A 14 -5.09 -3.46 -7.17
N ARG A 15 -4.68 -2.87 -8.30
CA ARG A 15 -3.99 -3.63 -9.36
C ARG A 15 -2.67 -4.21 -8.87
N ASN A 16 -1.83 -3.44 -8.17
CA ASN A 16 -0.55 -3.93 -7.65
C ASN A 16 -0.75 -4.91 -6.50
N ALA A 17 -1.67 -4.63 -5.58
CA ALA A 17 -1.97 -5.53 -4.47
C ALA A 17 -2.49 -6.90 -4.96
N ARG A 18 -3.19 -6.98 -6.11
CA ARG A 18 -3.66 -8.26 -6.68
C ARG A 18 -2.55 -9.19 -7.14
N VAL A 19 -1.41 -8.66 -7.54
CA VAL A 19 -0.25 -9.44 -8.01
C VAL A 19 0.85 -9.53 -6.96
N TYR A 20 0.59 -9.04 -5.74
CA TYR A 20 1.54 -9.10 -4.63
C TYR A 20 1.74 -10.57 -4.20
N PRO A 21 2.98 -11.10 -4.23
CA PRO A 21 3.28 -12.51 -3.94
C PRO A 21 3.30 -12.77 -2.43
N SER A 22 2.15 -12.68 -1.77
CA SER A 22 2.00 -12.96 -0.34
C SER A 22 0.76 -13.79 -0.04
N LYS A 23 0.86 -14.68 0.96
CA LYS A 23 -0.29 -15.42 1.51
C LYS A 23 -1.31 -14.48 2.17
N SER A 24 -0.89 -13.29 2.60
CA SER A 24 -1.77 -12.27 3.18
C SER A 24 -2.39 -11.33 2.14
N ARG A 25 -2.15 -11.54 0.84
CA ARG A 25 -2.64 -10.68 -0.24
C ARG A 25 -4.13 -10.38 -0.15
N ASP A 26 -4.95 -11.40 0.06
CA ASP A 26 -6.40 -11.22 0.05
C ASP A 26 -6.89 -10.42 1.27
N ARG A 27 -6.19 -10.57 2.40
CA ARG A 27 -6.40 -9.74 3.60
C ARG A 27 -6.01 -8.28 3.32
N VAL A 28 -4.84 -8.04 2.73
CA VAL A 28 -4.37 -6.69 2.34
C VAL A 28 -5.37 -6.03 1.38
N LEU A 29 -5.86 -6.75 0.37
CA LEU A 29 -6.88 -6.24 -0.54
C LEU A 29 -8.19 -5.87 0.18
N LYS A 30 -8.61 -6.67 1.16
CA LYS A 30 -9.82 -6.39 1.94
C LYS A 30 -9.64 -5.15 2.82
N GLU A 31 -8.50 -5.03 3.48
CA GLU A 31 -8.17 -3.87 4.34
C GLU A 31 -8.11 -2.57 3.53
N ILE A 32 -7.41 -2.56 2.38
CA ILE A 32 -7.36 -1.39 1.48
C ILE A 32 -8.77 -0.97 1.05
N ARG A 33 -9.62 -1.93 0.63
CA ARG A 33 -11.00 -1.63 0.22
C ARG A 33 -11.83 -1.05 1.36
N LEU A 34 -11.64 -1.57 2.57
CA LEU A 34 -12.36 -1.12 3.76
C LEU A 34 -11.96 0.31 4.12
N GLU A 35 -10.65 0.61 4.11
CA GLU A 35 -10.12 1.91 4.48
C GLU A 35 -10.55 3.02 3.51
N PHE A 36 -10.47 2.76 2.19
CA PHE A 36 -10.99 3.69 1.18
C PHE A 36 -12.50 3.91 1.31
N ARG A 37 -13.26 2.88 1.71
CA ARG A 37 -14.71 3.01 1.93
C ARG A 37 -15.03 3.81 3.18
N LYS A 38 -14.31 3.59 4.28
CA LYS A 38 -14.48 4.33 5.54
C LYS A 38 -14.21 5.82 5.37
N ASN A 39 -13.20 6.16 4.57
CA ASN A 39 -12.79 7.53 4.32
C ASN A 39 -13.47 8.16 3.08
N ALA A 40 -14.43 7.47 2.44
CA ALA A 40 -15.06 7.94 1.21
C ALA A 40 -15.86 9.24 1.37
N THR A 41 -16.35 9.51 2.59
CA THR A 41 -17.11 10.71 2.94
C THR A 41 -16.29 11.69 3.78
N GLU A 42 -14.99 11.47 3.95
CA GLU A 42 -14.12 12.39 4.67
C GLU A 42 -13.98 13.69 3.85
N SER A 43 -14.26 14.82 4.49
CA SER A 43 -14.29 16.15 3.87
C SER A 43 -13.27 17.09 4.48
N ASP A 44 -12.63 16.70 5.59
CA ASP A 44 -11.54 17.46 6.20
C ASP A 44 -10.32 17.44 5.27
N PRO A 45 -9.88 18.60 4.75
CA PRO A 45 -8.78 18.67 3.80
C PRO A 45 -7.46 18.14 4.38
N VAL A 46 -7.23 18.26 5.70
CA VAL A 46 -6.00 17.78 6.35
C VAL A 46 -5.98 16.26 6.38
N LYS A 47 -7.09 15.64 6.83
CA LYS A 47 -7.19 14.18 6.87
C LYS A 47 -7.17 13.55 5.49
N VAL A 48 -7.82 14.17 4.51
CA VAL A 48 -7.75 13.73 3.11
C VAL A 48 -6.31 13.77 2.60
N ASP A 49 -5.53 14.78 3.00
CA ASP A 49 -4.11 14.89 2.66
C ASP A 49 -3.28 13.75 3.26
N GLU A 50 -3.42 13.53 4.57
CA GLU A 50 -2.72 12.48 5.31
C GLU A 50 -3.02 11.09 4.74
N GLN A 51 -4.31 10.78 4.52
CA GLN A 51 -4.74 9.51 3.94
C GLN A 51 -4.23 9.32 2.52
N ARG A 52 -4.17 10.40 1.74
CA ARG A 52 -3.57 10.37 0.40
C ARG A 52 -2.07 10.06 0.47
N GLN A 53 -1.32 10.71 1.34
CA GLN A 53 0.11 10.47 1.50
C GLN A 53 0.39 9.01 1.92
N LEU A 54 -0.42 8.49 2.86
CA LEU A 54 -0.35 7.10 3.28
C LEU A 54 -0.61 6.13 2.12
N ALA A 55 -1.66 6.37 1.34
CA ALA A 55 -1.99 5.55 0.17
C ALA A 55 -0.90 5.58 -0.91
N MET A 56 -0.29 6.75 -1.16
CA MET A 56 0.83 6.88 -2.09
C MET A 56 2.07 6.11 -1.63
N LYS A 57 2.41 6.19 -0.33
CA LYS A 57 3.52 5.43 0.26
C LYS A 57 3.28 3.93 0.16
N GLY A 58 2.07 3.47 0.47
CA GLY A 58 1.67 2.06 0.33
C GLY A 58 1.76 1.56 -1.12
N LEU A 59 1.35 2.39 -2.09
CA LEU A 59 1.52 2.07 -3.51
C LEU A 59 2.99 1.90 -3.90
N GLN A 60 3.87 2.81 -3.48
CA GLN A 60 5.30 2.72 -3.77
C GLN A 60 5.90 1.43 -3.22
N GLN A 61 5.55 1.05 -1.99
CA GLN A 61 5.98 -0.21 -1.38
C GLN A 61 5.50 -1.42 -2.18
N LEU A 62 4.21 -1.47 -2.55
CA LEU A 62 3.69 -2.54 -3.39
C LEU A 62 4.44 -2.63 -4.73
N MET A 63 4.72 -1.49 -5.36
CA MET A 63 5.41 -1.43 -6.65
C MET A 63 6.84 -1.99 -6.60
N VAL A 64 7.54 -1.87 -5.48
CA VAL A 64 8.88 -2.49 -5.31
C VAL A 64 8.78 -4.01 -5.52
N TYR A 65 7.75 -4.64 -4.99
CA TYR A 65 7.56 -6.10 -5.10
C TYR A 65 6.97 -6.54 -6.44
N THR A 66 6.18 -5.68 -7.11
CA THR A 66 5.51 -6.05 -8.36
C THR A 66 6.33 -5.73 -9.62
N LYS A 67 7.31 -4.82 -9.53
CA LYS A 67 8.24 -4.48 -10.62
C LYS A 67 9.51 -5.33 -10.64
N MET A 68 9.77 -6.14 -9.61
CA MET A 68 10.81 -7.16 -9.71
C MET A 68 10.28 -8.27 -10.61
N ASP A 69 10.88 -8.39 -11.79
CA ASP A 69 10.58 -9.39 -12.81
C ASP A 69 10.45 -10.78 -12.18
N THR A 70 9.30 -11.42 -12.35
CA THR A 70 9.05 -12.80 -11.87
C THR A 70 9.64 -13.86 -12.81
N SER A 71 10.43 -13.45 -13.80
CA SER A 71 10.94 -14.35 -14.86
C SER A 71 12.28 -15.04 -14.57
N GLY A 72 12.85 -14.97 -13.36
CA GLY A 72 14.02 -15.83 -13.11
C GLY A 72 14.89 -15.65 -11.88
N LEU A 73 14.39 -15.15 -10.74
CA LEU A 73 15.24 -15.02 -9.56
C LEU A 73 14.61 -15.64 -8.31
N ASP A 74 15.30 -16.67 -7.84
CA ASP A 74 15.26 -17.26 -6.50
C ASP A 74 15.32 -16.13 -5.45
N MET A 75 14.20 -15.86 -4.78
CA MET A 75 14.08 -14.74 -3.85
C MET A 75 14.12 -15.23 -2.41
N SER A 76 15.34 -15.44 -1.92
CA SER A 76 15.71 -15.29 -0.52
C SER A 76 15.69 -13.81 -0.14
N VAL A 77 14.50 -13.20 -0.11
CA VAL A 77 14.30 -11.88 0.50
C VAL A 77 14.19 -12.12 2.00
N THR A 78 15.33 -11.99 2.68
CA THR A 78 15.40 -11.87 4.14
C THR A 78 14.48 -10.73 4.56
N LEU A 79 13.38 -11.08 5.21
CA LEU A 79 12.39 -10.22 5.86
C LEU A 79 13.00 -9.49 7.08
N GLU A 80 14.20 -8.95 6.93
CA GLU A 80 14.84 -8.13 7.95
C GLU A 80 14.98 -6.75 7.35
N GLN A 81 13.96 -5.91 7.54
CA GLN A 81 14.10 -4.54 8.04
C GLN A 81 12.72 -4.08 8.51
N ASN A 82 12.51 -4.30 9.81
CA ASN A 82 11.47 -3.71 10.63
C ASN A 82 11.45 -2.17 10.42
N PRO A 83 10.43 -1.58 9.78
CA PRO A 83 10.35 -0.13 9.58
C PRO A 83 9.73 0.59 10.79
N LEU A 84 9.47 -0.12 11.90
CA LEU A 84 9.03 0.46 13.15
C LEU A 84 10.21 0.40 14.12
N GLY A 85 10.97 1.50 14.16
CA GLY A 85 11.92 1.77 15.24
C GLY A 85 11.20 1.64 16.58
N GLY A 86 11.39 0.49 17.24
CA GLY A 86 11.21 0.39 18.67
C GLY A 86 12.37 1.13 19.34
N PRO A 87 12.14 1.88 20.42
CA PRO A 87 13.23 2.58 21.09
C PRO A 87 14.23 1.55 21.61
N THR A 88 15.49 1.69 21.22
CA THR A 88 16.62 1.07 21.90
C THR A 88 16.68 1.60 23.32
N GLN A 89 16.33 0.75 24.30
CA GLN A 89 16.79 0.90 25.67
C GLN A 89 18.04 0.03 25.84
N GLN A 90 19.18 0.67 26.13
CA GLN A 90 20.14 0.21 27.13
C GLN A 90 20.75 1.44 27.81
#